data_AF-A0A348DFD5-F1
#
_entry.id   AF-A0A348DFD5-F1
#
_cell.length_a   1.000
_cell.length_b   1.000
_cell.length_c   1.000
_cell.angle_alpha   90.00
_cell.angle_beta   90.00
_cell.angle_gamma   90.00
#
_symmetry.space_group_name_H-M   'P 1'
#
loop_
_entity.id
_entity.type
_entity.pdbx_description
1 polymer ?
#
loop_
_entity_poly.entity_id
_entity_poly.type
_entity_poly.pdbx_seq_one_letter_code
_entity_poly.pdbx_strand_id
1 'polypeptide(L)'
;MQSHSGNRSRNLEIVRVSVISDKIIDLRNAEALFAAGIDLNDAIAPWQEIVREGGVPRSWNVRNRLTSLGIKGLIDPSRKAPGLWHLVLFSWNHDTHSRVSLLE
;
A
#
# COMPACT_ATOMS: atom_id res chain seq x y z
N MET A 1 -5.97 -11.62 0.92
CA MET A 1 -4.54 -11.27 0.75
C MET A 1 -3.74 -12.36 1.46
N GLN A 2 -2.70 -12.92 0.85
CA GLN A 2 -1.91 -14.03 1.43
C GLN A 2 -0.50 -13.56 1.77
N SER A 3 0.10 -14.11 2.84
CA SER A 3 1.51 -13.88 3.15
C SER A 3 2.39 -14.77 2.26
N HIS A 4 3.20 -14.17 1.40
CA HIS A 4 4.13 -14.88 0.52
C HIS A 4 5.45 -15.16 1.26
N SER A 5 5.47 -16.13 2.18
CA SER A 5 6.70 -16.56 2.87
C SER A 5 7.38 -17.78 2.24
N GLY A 6 6.66 -18.56 1.43
CA GLY A 6 7.11 -19.89 0.98
C GLY A 6 7.93 -19.97 -0.31
N ASN A 7 8.11 -18.87 -1.07
CA ASN A 7 8.72 -18.93 -2.40
C ASN A 7 9.60 -17.71 -2.73
N ARG A 8 10.48 -17.33 -1.81
CA ARG A 8 11.39 -16.20 -2.01
C ARG A 8 12.60 -16.63 -2.85
N SER A 9 12.84 -15.95 -3.98
CA SER A 9 14.07 -16.11 -4.77
C SER A 9 15.32 -15.91 -3.91
N ARG A 10 16.38 -16.70 -4.15
CA ARG A 10 17.69 -16.52 -3.52
C ARG A 10 18.44 -15.30 -4.06
N ASN A 11 18.14 -14.90 -5.30
CA ASN A 11 18.73 -13.73 -5.94
C ASN A 11 17.70 -12.60 -5.91
N LEU A 12 18.02 -11.54 -5.17
CA LEU A 12 17.23 -10.32 -5.09
C LEU A 12 17.92 -9.24 -5.94
N GLU A 13 17.16 -8.63 -6.83
CA GLU A 13 17.63 -7.54 -7.68
C GLU A 13 16.90 -6.24 -7.32
N ILE A 14 17.60 -5.12 -7.40
CA ILE A 14 16.98 -3.79 -7.30
C ILE A 14 16.71 -3.31 -8.71
N VAL A 15 15.43 -3.12 -9.03
CA VAL A 15 14.98 -2.59 -10.32
C VAL A 15 14.52 -1.15 -10.17
N ARG A 16 14.65 -0.38 -11.24
CA ARG A 16 14.06 0.95 -11.36
C ARG A 16 12.73 0.83 -12.08
N VAL A 17 11.75 1.59 -11.63
CA VAL A 17 10.41 1.63 -12.24
C VAL A 17 9.96 3.06 -12.42
N SER A 18 9.27 3.31 -13.53
CA SER A 18 8.46 4.51 -13.71
C SER A 18 7.03 4.19 -13.35
N VAL A 19 6.41 5.08 -12.58
CA VAL A 19 5.02 4.95 -12.14
C VAL A 19 4.28 6.22 -12.49
N ILE A 20 3.21 6.08 -13.27
CA ILE A 20 2.24 7.15 -13.53
C ILE A 20 0.94 6.72 -12.86
N SER A 21 0.47 7.50 -11.89
CA SER A 21 -0.75 7.18 -11.16
C SER A 21 -1.51 8.43 -10.73
N ASP A 22 -2.84 8.36 -10.75
CA ASP A 22 -3.73 9.36 -10.17
C ASP A 22 -4.31 8.91 -8.82
N LYS A 23 -4.91 9.86 -8.08
CA LYS A 23 -5.70 9.58 -6.86
C LYS A 23 -4.94 8.75 -5.82
N ILE A 24 -3.71 9.17 -5.53
CA ILE A 24 -2.87 8.63 -4.45
C ILE A 24 -3.05 9.49 -3.21
N ILE A 25 -3.38 8.87 -2.08
CA ILE A 25 -3.39 9.55 -0.77
C ILE A 25 -2.03 9.40 -0.09
N ASP A 26 -1.51 10.46 0.51
CA ASP A 26 -0.29 10.40 1.31
C ASP A 26 -0.63 10.19 2.79
N LEU A 27 -0.31 9.00 3.33
CA LEU A 27 -0.59 8.71 4.75
C LEU A 27 0.32 9.49 5.71
N ARG A 28 1.31 10.21 5.21
CA ARG A 28 2.14 11.13 6.01
C ARG A 28 1.49 12.50 6.17
N ASN A 29 0.46 12.80 5.39
CA ASN A 29 -0.29 14.05 5.46
C ASN A 29 -1.50 13.89 6.41
N ALA A 30 -1.40 14.50 7.59
CA ALA A 30 -2.44 14.44 8.61
C ALA A 30 -3.78 15.04 8.15
N GLU A 31 -3.77 16.09 7.32
CA GLU A 31 -5.00 16.69 6.80
C GLU A 31 -5.70 15.75 5.82
N ALA A 32 -4.94 15.07 4.96
CA ALA A 32 -5.46 14.09 4.03
C ALA A 32 -6.09 12.89 4.77
N LEU A 33 -5.43 12.41 5.84
CA LEU A 33 -5.96 11.35 6.69
C LEU A 33 -7.26 11.78 7.37
N PHE A 34 -7.29 12.98 7.94
CA PHE A 34 -8.47 13.55 8.58
C PHE A 34 -9.64 13.65 7.59
N ALA A 35 -9.40 14.20 6.40
CA ALA A 35 -10.42 14.33 5.35
C ALA A 35 -10.94 12.97 4.86
N ALA A 36 -10.10 11.93 4.84
CA ALA A 36 -10.50 10.58 4.46
C ALA A 36 -11.18 9.79 5.60
N GLY A 37 -11.07 10.26 6.84
CA GLY A 37 -11.51 9.54 8.04
C GLY A 37 -10.67 8.30 8.32
N ILE A 38 -9.34 8.40 8.14
CA ILE A 38 -8.40 7.31 8.36
C ILE A 38 -7.56 7.58 9.61
N ASP A 39 -7.50 6.61 10.53
CA ASP A 39 -6.46 6.55 11.55
C ASP A 39 -5.22 5.88 10.97
N LEU A 40 -4.06 6.56 11.07
CA LEU A 40 -2.78 6.01 10.63
C LEU A 40 -2.46 4.70 11.34
N ASN A 41 -2.83 4.55 12.62
CA ASN A 41 -2.55 3.35 13.41
C ASN A 41 -3.22 2.11 12.82
N ASP A 42 -4.41 2.26 12.22
CA ASP A 42 -5.09 1.16 11.55
C ASP A 42 -4.40 0.79 10.23
N ALA A 43 -3.86 1.78 9.50
CA ALA A 43 -3.15 1.56 8.25
C ALA A 43 -1.84 0.79 8.48
N ILE A 44 -1.12 1.10 9.57
CA ILE A 44 0.20 0.53 9.88
C ILE A 44 0.16 -0.67 10.85
N ALA A 45 -1.04 -1.08 11.29
CA ALA A 45 -1.25 -2.16 12.23
C ALA A 45 -0.59 -3.49 11.76
N PRO A 46 0.02 -4.27 12.67
CA PRO A 46 0.46 -5.62 12.38
C PRO A 46 -0.71 -6.46 11.83
N TRP A 47 -0.49 -7.16 10.71
CA TRP A 47 -1.55 -7.88 10.01
C TRP A 47 -1.29 -9.39 9.87
N GLN A 48 -0.04 -9.83 9.93
CA GLN A 48 0.35 -11.19 9.56
C GLN A 48 -0.28 -12.26 10.47
N GLU A 49 -0.26 -12.03 11.78
CA GLU A 49 -0.85 -12.93 12.78
C GLU A 49 -2.38 -12.98 12.67
N ILE A 50 -3.02 -11.81 12.52
CA ILE A 50 -4.48 -11.71 12.30
C ILE A 50 -4.91 -12.54 11.09
N VAL A 51 -4.18 -12.45 9.96
CA VAL A 51 -4.47 -13.26 8.77
C VAL A 51 -4.24 -14.75 9.02
N ARG A 52 -3.17 -15.12 9.72
CA ARG A 52 -2.86 -16.52 10.07
C ARG A 52 -3.98 -17.16 10.89
N GLU A 53 -4.64 -16.37 11.73
CA GLU A 53 -5.76 -16.78 12.59
C GLU A 53 -7.13 -16.67 11.91
N GLY A 54 -7.17 -16.33 10.61
CA GLY A 54 -8.42 -16.19 9.84
C GLY A 54 -9.18 -14.88 10.06
N GLY A 55 -8.58 -13.92 10.77
CA GLY A 55 -9.15 -12.59 11.01
C GLY A 55 -8.97 -11.61 9.84
N VAL A 56 -9.58 -10.44 10.00
CA VAL A 56 -9.50 -9.32 9.04
C VAL A 56 -8.61 -8.20 9.59
N PRO A 57 -7.44 -7.92 8.99
CA PRO A 57 -6.58 -6.81 9.40
C PRO A 57 -7.25 -5.44 9.28
N ARG A 58 -6.95 -4.55 10.22
CA ARG A 58 -7.44 -3.16 10.20
C ARG A 58 -6.97 -2.39 8.97
N SER A 59 -5.77 -2.68 8.48
CA SER A 59 -5.23 -2.08 7.26
C SER A 59 -6.05 -2.43 6.00
N TRP A 60 -6.82 -3.53 6.03
CA TRP A 60 -7.76 -3.85 4.94
C TRP A 60 -9.00 -2.96 4.99
N ASN A 61 -9.48 -2.60 6.18
CA ASN A 61 -10.57 -1.63 6.32
C ASN A 61 -10.15 -0.25 5.82
N VAL A 62 -8.91 0.16 6.07
CA VAL A 62 -8.33 1.37 5.48
C VAL A 62 -8.37 1.32 3.95
N ARG A 63 -7.89 0.23 3.34
CA ARG A 63 -7.97 0.04 1.88
C ARG A 63 -9.43 0.12 1.39
N ASN A 64 -10.37 -0.54 2.06
CA ASN A 64 -11.78 -0.55 1.67
C ASN A 64 -12.37 0.87 1.71
N ARG A 65 -12.09 1.61 2.78
CA ARG A 65 -12.49 3.01 2.92
C ARG A 65 -11.92 3.88 1.79
N LEU A 66 -10.61 3.81 1.54
CA LEU A 66 -9.97 4.56 0.47
C LEU A 66 -10.55 4.20 -0.91
N THR A 67 -10.77 2.91 -1.17
CA THR A 67 -11.42 2.44 -2.40
C THR A 67 -12.82 3.02 -2.57
N SER A 68 -13.62 3.09 -1.49
CA SER A 68 -14.96 3.69 -1.51
C SER A 68 -14.95 5.21 -1.80
N LEU A 69 -13.83 5.89 -1.51
CA LEU A 69 -13.59 7.30 -1.84
C LEU A 69 -13.01 7.48 -3.25
N GLY A 70 -12.84 6.40 -4.03
CA GLY A 70 -12.27 6.44 -5.37
C GLY A 70 -10.75 6.57 -5.42
N ILE A 71 -10.06 6.49 -4.27
CA ILE A 71 -8.59 6.49 -4.17
C ILE A 71 -8.04 5.20 -4.78
N LYS A 72 -6.91 5.30 -5.50
CA LYS A 72 -6.32 4.22 -6.30
C LYS A 72 -5.03 3.65 -5.71
N GLY A 73 -4.47 4.34 -4.73
CA GLY A 73 -3.29 3.89 -4.02
C GLY A 73 -2.93 4.83 -2.89
N LEU A 74 -1.82 4.54 -2.23
CA LEU A 74 -1.35 5.31 -1.09
C LEU A 74 0.17 5.36 -1.01
N ILE A 75 0.69 6.41 -0.37
CA ILE A 75 2.07 6.47 0.12
C ILE A 75 2.05 6.05 1.59
N ASP A 76 2.73 4.96 1.91
CA ASP A 76 2.83 4.39 3.26
C ASP A 76 4.20 4.70 3.87
N PRO A 77 4.29 5.32 5.07
CA PRO A 77 5.57 5.53 5.74
C PRO A 77 6.22 4.19 6.09
N SER A 78 7.53 4.07 5.84
CA SER A 78 8.25 2.86 6.22
C SER A 78 8.41 2.76 7.74
N ARG A 79 7.86 1.69 8.31
CA ARG A 79 8.01 1.35 9.73
C ARG A 79 9.42 0.86 10.09
N LYS A 80 10.16 0.33 9.12
CA LYS A 80 11.48 -0.29 9.34
C LYS A 80 12.65 0.62 9.01
N ALA A 81 12.41 1.65 8.19
CA ALA A 81 13.44 2.58 7.75
C ALA A 81 12.87 4.01 7.75
N PRO A 82 13.07 4.77 8.85
CA PRO A 82 12.59 6.15 8.96
C PRO A 82 13.02 7.02 7.77
N GLY A 83 12.13 7.87 7.28
CA GLY A 83 12.36 8.74 6.11
C GLY A 83 12.11 8.07 4.76
N LEU A 84 12.04 6.73 4.69
CA LEU A 84 11.60 6.01 3.50
C LEU A 84 10.09 5.77 3.52
N TRP A 85 9.54 5.46 2.34
CA TRP A 85 8.13 5.22 2.13
C TRP A 85 7.92 4.18 1.02
N HIS A 86 6.73 3.61 0.98
CA HIS A 86 6.30 2.69 -0.06
C HIS A 86 5.19 3.32 -0.88
N LEU A 87 5.19 3.11 -2.19
CA LEU A 87 4.01 3.34 -3.03
C LEU A 87 3.21 2.05 -3.11
N VAL A 88 1.94 2.12 -2.72
CA VAL A 88 1.00 1.01 -2.83
C VAL A 88 -0.05 1.36 -3.87
N LEU A 89 -0.18 0.54 -4.90
CA LEU A 89 -1.22 0.65 -5.92
C LEU A 89 -2.26 -0.45 -5.68
N PHE A 90 -3.55 -0.11 -5.64
CA PHE A 90 -4.61 -1.10 -5.44
C PHE A 90 -4.88 -1.94 -6.68
N SER A 91 -4.52 -1.40 -7.85
CA SER A 91 -4.52 -2.02 -9.18
C SER A 91 -3.46 -1.30 -10.02
N TRP A 92 -2.81 -2.00 -10.95
CA TRP A 92 -1.90 -1.39 -11.92
C TRP A 92 -1.89 -2.20 -13.21
N ASN A 93 -1.64 -1.54 -14.34
CA ASN A 93 -1.56 -2.14 -15.69
C ASN A 93 -2.82 -2.89 -16.16
N HIS A 94 -3.93 -2.74 -15.43
CA HIS A 94 -5.24 -3.28 -15.79
C HIS A 94 -6.25 -2.19 -16.15
N ASP A 95 -6.01 -0.95 -15.72
CA ASP A 95 -6.85 0.22 -16.00
C ASP A 95 -6.00 1.42 -16.44
N THR A 96 -6.65 2.57 -16.67
CA THR A 96 -5.98 3.81 -17.09
C THR A 96 -5.43 4.64 -15.94
N HIS A 97 -5.68 4.24 -14.67
CA HIS A 97 -5.35 5.06 -13.50
C HIS A 97 -3.95 4.85 -13.01
N SER A 98 -3.38 3.66 -13.17
CA SER A 98 -2.04 3.34 -12.67
C SER A 98 -1.27 2.50 -13.68
N ARG A 99 -0.17 3.06 -14.19
CA ARG A 99 0.74 2.41 -15.11
C ARG A 99 2.13 2.31 -14.49
N VAL A 100 2.69 1.10 -14.51
CA VAL A 100 4.03 0.79 -14.03
C VAL A 100 4.84 0.17 -15.16
N SER A 101 6.01 0.73 -15.44
CA SER A 101 6.97 0.19 -16.41
C SER A 101 8.35 0.07 -15.77
N LEU A 102 9.09 -0.98 -16.13
CA LEU A 102 10.50 -1.08 -15.80
C LEU A 102 11.27 0.02 -16.53
N LEU A 103 12.28 0.56 -15.87
CA LEU A 103 13.28 1.43 -16.49
C LEU A 103 14.54 0.60 -16.68
N GLU A 104 15.02 0.57 -17.92
CA GLU A 104 16.34 0.02 -18.29
C GLU A 104 17.48 0.89 -17.75
#